data_AF-A0A357YS10-F1
#
_entry.id   AF-A0A357YS10-F1
#
_cell.length_a   1.000
_cell.length_b   1.000
_cell.length_c   1.000
_cell.angle_alpha   90.00
_cell.angle_beta   90.00
_cell.angle_gamma   90.00
#
_symmetry.space_group_name_H-M   'P 1'
#
loop_
_entity.id
_entity.type
_entity.pdbx_description
1 polymer ?
#
loop_
_entity_poly.entity_id
_entity_poly.type
_entity_poly.pdbx_seq_one_letter_code
_entity_poly.pdbx_strand_id
1 'polypeptide(L)'
;MPVQNAYYWEDYQAELSQEKSSKVGSDFILPLPPLSLRESIDELADSLWNSGSTQFLDSENRPIVYGTNGDDEISSDSFLSEYGQFDPYSENGTVLIGGNGQDTLQGGEGNDIFYIQGTDTDYDTFNGGEGNQDKIIGSTGDDTIRIHQFSGDDTVEVIDGNGGEDIIAGTDMADTIDLSGTTLTGIKEIRGGAQADTITGSGGNDTVYGEDGNDRLAGGGGEDSLYGGAGKDTFVIGNGITHIYDDDNDGVLMDTAGNLLSGAWVKIGDGMYLNVLTEAGGTLEGTDFTINFGNGSSAVIHDFEEGRLGIRLGEETPEVSDPAITGSTIEGDYALKEFYDDEGDLYYKKDSLGNYIVDTNNPEPGRDDELVDSTGNDELFGYGGVDLLHGMAGGNNDRVQTHSTQRH
;
A
#
# COMPACT_ATOMS: atom_id res chain seq x y z
N MET A 1 0.03 17.27 -64.13
CA MET A 1 -0.81 18.06 -63.21
C MET A 1 -1.87 17.11 -62.67
N PRO A 2 -1.79 16.63 -61.43
CA PRO A 2 -2.84 15.78 -60.88
C PRO A 2 -3.97 16.64 -60.33
N VAL A 3 -5.20 16.13 -60.49
CA VAL A 3 -6.46 16.79 -60.13
C VAL A 3 -6.98 16.13 -58.86
N GLN A 4 -7.31 16.99 -57.89
CA GLN A 4 -7.94 16.70 -56.61
C GLN A 4 -9.27 15.96 -56.76
N ASN A 5 -9.51 14.99 -55.89
CA ASN A 5 -10.84 14.63 -55.37
C ASN A 5 -10.62 13.90 -54.04
N ALA A 6 -10.83 14.59 -52.92
CA ALA A 6 -10.88 13.99 -51.60
C ALA A 6 -12.27 14.26 -51.00
N TYR A 7 -12.89 13.20 -50.49
CA TYR A 7 -14.12 13.22 -49.69
C TYR A 7 -13.79 13.79 -48.31
N TYR A 8 -14.67 14.64 -47.77
CA TYR A 8 -14.45 15.35 -46.51
C TYR A 8 -15.08 14.61 -45.33
N TRP A 9 -14.39 14.68 -44.18
CA TRP A 9 -14.75 14.13 -42.86
C TRP A 9 -16.17 14.44 -42.35
N GLU A 10 -16.81 15.47 -42.90
CA GLU A 10 -18.16 15.92 -42.51
C GLU A 10 -19.26 14.90 -42.88
N ASP A 11 -19.05 14.05 -43.89
CA ASP A 11 -20.04 13.04 -44.33
C ASP A 11 -20.03 11.75 -43.47
N TYR A 12 -18.90 11.43 -42.83
CA TYR A 12 -18.79 10.28 -41.90
C TYR A 12 -19.36 10.61 -40.52
N GLN A 13 -19.31 11.89 -40.13
CA GLN A 13 -19.99 12.41 -38.94
C GLN A 13 -21.51 12.26 -39.04
N ALA A 14 -22.09 12.29 -40.25
CA ALA A 14 -23.53 12.19 -40.44
C ALA A 14 -24.09 10.78 -40.14
N GLU A 15 -23.34 9.71 -40.35
CA GLU A 15 -23.76 8.33 -40.02
C GLU A 15 -23.54 7.98 -38.54
N LEU A 16 -22.55 8.59 -37.87
CA LEU A 16 -22.37 8.50 -36.40
C LEU A 16 -23.33 9.42 -35.62
N SER A 17 -23.89 10.44 -36.28
CA SER A 17 -24.76 11.46 -35.67
C SER A 17 -26.19 11.00 -35.35
N GLN A 18 -26.51 9.71 -35.37
CA GLN A 18 -27.72 9.21 -34.71
C GLN A 18 -27.54 8.95 -33.21
N GLU A 19 -26.32 8.99 -32.65
CA GLU A 19 -26.11 8.72 -31.22
C GLU A 19 -25.43 9.79 -30.36
N LYS A 20 -24.86 10.88 -30.90
CA LYS A 20 -24.28 11.94 -30.05
C LYS A 20 -24.73 13.35 -30.44
N SER A 21 -25.86 13.75 -29.85
CA SER A 21 -26.32 15.13 -29.80
C SER A 21 -26.21 15.66 -28.37
N SER A 22 -25.08 16.32 -28.05
CA SER A 22 -25.04 17.58 -27.30
C SER A 22 -23.60 17.99 -26.96
N LYS A 23 -23.16 19.14 -27.50
CA LYS A 23 -22.01 19.92 -26.99
C LYS A 23 -22.40 20.59 -25.67
N VAL A 24 -21.56 20.52 -24.63
CA VAL A 24 -21.19 21.61 -23.68
C VAL A 24 -19.81 21.27 -23.11
N GLY A 25 -18.99 22.26 -22.73
CA GLY A 25 -17.59 22.10 -22.33
C GLY A 25 -17.31 21.19 -21.12
N SER A 26 -16.03 20.82 -21.03
CA SER A 26 -15.29 20.18 -19.93
C SER A 26 -15.53 18.73 -19.52
N ASP A 27 -16.31 17.90 -20.21
CA ASP A 27 -16.49 16.51 -19.78
C ASP A 27 -15.86 15.54 -20.79
N PHE A 28 -14.66 15.05 -20.44
CA PHE A 28 -13.79 14.17 -21.22
C PHE A 28 -14.54 12.95 -21.78
N ILE A 29 -14.46 12.71 -23.09
CA ILE A 29 -14.78 11.39 -23.66
C ILE A 29 -13.87 11.18 -24.86
N LEU A 30 -13.00 10.16 -24.84
CA LEU A 30 -13.10 9.01 -25.76
C LEU A 30 -11.90 8.06 -25.69
N PRO A 31 -12.22 6.77 -25.71
CA PRO A 31 -11.43 5.78 -26.42
C PRO A 31 -12.23 5.22 -27.62
N LEU A 32 -11.58 4.83 -28.71
CA LEU A 32 -12.03 3.67 -29.51
C LEU A 32 -10.79 2.80 -29.79
N PRO A 33 -10.53 1.79 -28.94
CA PRO A 33 -9.37 0.90 -28.97
C PRO A 33 -9.83 -0.54 -29.41
N PRO A 34 -9.09 -1.65 -29.21
CA PRO A 34 -8.49 -2.44 -30.30
C PRO A 34 -9.05 -3.87 -30.58
N LEU A 35 -8.79 -4.41 -31.79
CA LEU A 35 -8.52 -5.81 -32.26
C LEU A 35 -8.59 -5.97 -33.80
N SER A 36 -9.57 -5.57 -34.59
CA SER A 36 -10.53 -4.47 -34.51
C SER A 36 -9.95 -3.06 -34.56
N LEU A 37 -8.68 -2.80 -34.19
CA LEU A 37 -8.27 -1.39 -33.97
C LEU A 37 -7.91 -0.63 -35.22
N ARG A 38 -7.54 -1.38 -36.23
CA ARG A 38 -8.51 -1.67 -37.30
C ARG A 38 -8.05 -2.90 -38.07
N GLU A 39 -7.48 -3.85 -37.32
CA GLU A 39 -6.55 -4.93 -37.70
C GLU A 39 -5.23 -4.46 -38.34
N SER A 40 -5.26 -3.36 -39.07
CA SER A 40 -4.51 -3.22 -40.31
C SER A 40 -4.26 -1.75 -40.61
N ILE A 41 -3.48 -1.09 -39.78
CA ILE A 41 -3.05 0.33 -39.96
C ILE A 41 -2.43 0.59 -41.36
N ASP A 42 -2.05 -0.47 -42.09
CA ASP A 42 -1.52 -0.53 -43.45
C ASP A 42 -2.24 0.31 -44.53
N GLU A 43 -3.56 0.54 -44.46
CA GLU A 43 -4.26 1.45 -45.41
C GLU A 43 -4.37 2.91 -44.90
N LEU A 44 -4.30 3.13 -43.59
CA LEU A 44 -4.53 4.44 -42.97
C LEU A 44 -3.25 5.29 -43.00
N ALA A 45 -2.08 4.69 -42.76
CA ALA A 45 -0.79 5.37 -42.83
C ALA A 45 -0.41 5.82 -44.26
N ASP A 46 -0.72 5.01 -45.29
CA ASP A 46 -0.38 5.30 -46.70
C ASP A 46 -1.25 6.42 -47.36
N SER A 47 -2.47 6.64 -46.86
CA SER A 47 -3.43 7.68 -47.31
C SER A 47 -3.21 9.04 -46.60
N LEU A 48 -2.83 9.01 -45.33
CA LEU A 48 -2.52 10.21 -44.53
C LEU A 48 -1.26 10.92 -45.04
N TRP A 49 -0.29 10.17 -45.56
CA TRP A 49 0.96 10.67 -46.17
C TRP A 49 0.77 11.35 -47.55
N ASN A 50 -0.36 11.15 -48.25
CA ASN A 50 -0.60 11.64 -49.60
C ASN A 50 -1.65 12.78 -49.72
N SER A 51 -2.41 13.09 -48.66
CA SER A 51 -3.57 14.02 -48.72
C SER A 51 -3.45 15.29 -47.85
N GLY A 52 -2.45 15.39 -46.96
CA GLY A 52 -2.18 16.61 -46.17
C GLY A 52 -3.14 16.85 -44.98
N SER A 53 -3.49 15.81 -44.23
CA SER A 53 -4.38 15.91 -43.06
C SER A 53 -3.65 16.21 -41.74
N THR A 54 -4.32 16.93 -40.85
CA THR A 54 -3.89 17.43 -39.52
C THR A 54 -4.32 16.49 -38.38
N GLN A 55 -3.36 15.66 -37.92
CA GLN A 55 -3.03 15.17 -36.57
C GLN A 55 -4.08 14.47 -35.66
N PHE A 56 -3.73 13.27 -35.15
CA PHE A 56 -4.43 12.54 -34.08
C PHE A 56 -4.06 13.14 -32.72
N LEU A 57 -4.62 14.32 -32.44
CA LEU A 57 -4.43 14.98 -31.16
C LEU A 57 -5.72 15.01 -30.36
N ASP A 58 -5.58 15.08 -29.05
CA ASP A 58 -6.69 15.45 -28.18
C ASP A 58 -7.05 16.95 -28.29
N SER A 59 -7.97 17.43 -27.44
CA SER A 59 -8.37 18.85 -27.42
C SER A 59 -7.28 19.82 -26.98
N GLU A 60 -6.20 19.32 -26.37
CA GLU A 60 -5.06 20.08 -25.85
C GLU A 60 -3.83 19.93 -26.75
N ASN A 61 -4.02 19.36 -27.94
CA ASN A 61 -2.98 19.10 -28.93
C ASN A 61 -1.93 18.05 -28.48
N ARG A 62 -2.28 17.13 -27.57
CA ARG A 62 -1.43 15.98 -27.23
C ARG A 62 -1.61 14.84 -28.22
N PRO A 63 -0.54 14.18 -28.70
CA PRO A 63 -0.64 12.96 -29.50
C PRO A 63 -1.38 11.85 -28.74
N ILE A 64 -2.19 11.05 -29.45
CA ILE A 64 -2.87 9.90 -28.87
C ILE A 64 -2.24 8.61 -29.42
N VAL A 65 -1.78 7.73 -28.53
CA VAL A 65 -1.16 6.44 -28.84
C VAL A 65 -2.02 5.32 -28.26
N TYR A 66 -2.25 4.29 -29.07
CA TYR A 66 -3.04 3.12 -28.71
C TYR A 66 -2.19 1.85 -28.79
N GLY A 67 -2.29 0.99 -27.79
CA GLY A 67 -1.86 -0.40 -27.85
C GLY A 67 -2.93 -1.31 -28.45
N THR A 68 -2.72 -2.60 -28.23
CA THR A 68 -3.46 -3.74 -28.77
C THR A 68 -4.26 -4.43 -27.65
N ASN A 69 -4.65 -5.69 -27.87
CA ASN A 69 -5.41 -6.46 -26.87
C ASN A 69 -4.54 -7.52 -26.18
N GLY A 70 -3.24 -7.44 -26.35
CA GLY A 70 -2.29 -8.21 -25.56
C GLY A 70 -1.23 -7.27 -25.05
N ASP A 71 -0.30 -7.82 -24.29
CA ASP A 71 0.73 -7.06 -23.58
C ASP A 71 1.54 -6.16 -24.52
N ASP A 72 1.46 -4.84 -24.31
CA ASP A 72 2.14 -3.82 -25.09
C ASP A 72 3.16 -3.03 -24.24
N GLU A 73 4.22 -2.57 -24.91
CA GLU A 73 5.21 -1.64 -24.34
C GLU A 73 5.13 -0.33 -25.13
N ILE A 74 4.56 0.70 -24.52
CA ILE A 74 4.26 1.99 -25.16
C ILE A 74 5.06 3.09 -24.47
N SER A 75 5.92 3.77 -25.23
CA SER A 75 6.72 4.89 -24.78
C SER A 75 6.51 6.09 -25.70
N SER A 76 6.16 7.23 -25.12
CA SER A 76 6.03 8.50 -25.85
C SER A 76 7.32 8.86 -26.59
N ASP A 77 8.49 8.77 -25.93
CA ASP A 77 9.79 9.10 -26.49
C ASP A 77 10.14 8.23 -27.70
N SER A 78 9.82 6.93 -27.62
CA SER A 78 10.03 6.00 -28.74
C SER A 78 9.13 6.36 -29.92
N PHE A 79 7.89 6.75 -29.68
CA PHE A 79 6.94 7.18 -30.71
C PHE A 79 7.33 8.54 -31.34
N LEU A 80 7.68 9.53 -30.52
CA LEU A 80 7.99 10.89 -30.94
C LEU A 80 9.33 10.96 -31.70
N SER A 81 10.33 10.16 -31.31
CA SER A 81 11.62 10.11 -31.98
C SER A 81 11.58 9.42 -33.34
N GLU A 82 10.72 8.40 -33.52
CA GLU A 82 10.49 7.75 -34.82
C GLU A 82 9.72 8.66 -35.79
N TYR A 83 8.81 9.48 -35.27
CA TYR A 83 7.98 10.41 -36.02
C TYR A 83 8.25 11.87 -35.64
N GLY A 84 9.49 12.34 -35.84
CA GLY A 84 9.99 13.69 -35.47
C GLY A 84 9.22 14.93 -36.00
N GLN A 85 8.03 14.73 -36.60
CA GLN A 85 7.00 15.75 -36.79
C GLN A 85 6.17 16.05 -35.53
N PHE A 86 6.25 15.23 -34.48
CA PHE A 86 5.54 15.41 -33.21
C PHE A 86 6.40 16.00 -32.08
N ASP A 87 7.71 16.16 -32.30
CA ASP A 87 8.68 16.86 -31.45
C ASP A 87 8.17 18.23 -30.90
N PRO A 88 7.46 19.10 -31.66
CA PRO A 88 6.93 20.35 -31.09
C PRO A 88 5.74 20.19 -30.13
N TYR A 89 5.27 18.98 -29.86
CA TYR A 89 4.15 18.69 -28.94
C TYR A 89 4.59 17.94 -27.68
N SER A 90 5.86 17.55 -27.53
CA SER A 90 6.36 16.87 -26.32
C SER A 90 6.14 17.72 -25.07
N GLU A 91 6.25 19.06 -25.18
CA GLU A 91 5.98 19.97 -24.05
C GLU A 91 4.54 19.87 -23.49
N ASN A 92 3.58 19.34 -24.27
CA ASN A 92 2.20 19.18 -23.83
C ASN A 92 1.89 17.78 -23.26
N GLY A 93 2.75 16.79 -23.45
CA GLY A 93 2.52 15.38 -23.12
C GLY A 93 1.74 14.60 -24.19
N THR A 94 1.38 13.37 -23.85
CA THR A 94 0.80 12.33 -24.70
C THR A 94 -0.40 11.68 -24.03
N VAL A 95 -1.38 11.20 -24.80
CA VAL A 95 -2.45 10.33 -24.32
C VAL A 95 -2.12 8.89 -24.70
N LEU A 96 -1.97 8.01 -23.72
CA LEU A 96 -1.62 6.60 -23.87
C LEU A 96 -2.83 5.74 -23.48
N ILE A 97 -3.20 4.81 -24.36
CA ILE A 97 -4.29 3.85 -24.15
C ILE A 97 -3.69 2.47 -24.42
N GLY A 98 -3.38 1.71 -23.36
CA GLY A 98 -2.78 0.37 -23.48
C GLY A 98 -3.72 -0.59 -24.22
N GLY A 99 -4.88 -0.85 -23.63
CA GLY A 99 -5.90 -1.68 -24.23
C GLY A 99 -6.33 -2.76 -23.26
N ASN A 100 -6.26 -4.01 -23.70
CA ASN A 100 -6.36 -5.16 -22.79
C ASN A 100 -4.98 -5.81 -22.70
N GLY A 101 -4.68 -6.44 -21.57
CA GLY A 101 -3.45 -7.20 -21.38
C GLY A 101 -2.57 -6.51 -20.36
N GLN A 102 -1.34 -7.00 -20.18
CA GLN A 102 -0.42 -6.38 -19.23
C GLN A 102 0.44 -5.36 -19.94
N ASP A 103 0.06 -4.08 -19.84
CA ASP A 103 0.73 -3.02 -20.59
C ASP A 103 1.77 -2.28 -19.75
N THR A 104 2.85 -1.83 -20.40
CA THR A 104 3.83 -0.92 -19.83
C THR A 104 3.76 0.42 -20.56
N LEU A 105 3.32 1.47 -19.87
CA LEU A 105 3.03 2.78 -20.44
C LEU A 105 3.97 3.85 -19.85
N GLN A 106 4.74 4.53 -20.71
CA GLN A 106 5.70 5.57 -20.33
C GLN A 106 5.38 6.91 -21.01
N GLY A 107 5.08 7.92 -20.18
CA GLY A 107 4.66 9.28 -20.58
C GLY A 107 5.80 10.18 -21.05
N GLY A 108 7.01 10.04 -20.50
CA GLY A 108 8.19 10.77 -20.97
C GLY A 108 8.15 12.25 -20.56
N GLU A 109 8.50 13.17 -21.47
CA GLU A 109 8.35 14.62 -21.21
C GLU A 109 6.89 15.08 -21.41
N GLY A 110 6.38 15.93 -20.52
CA GLY A 110 5.11 16.62 -20.70
C GLY A 110 4.15 16.41 -19.54
N ASN A 111 2.83 16.55 -19.79
CA ASN A 111 1.83 16.08 -18.84
C ASN A 111 0.93 15.07 -19.55
N ASP A 112 1.18 13.81 -19.28
CA ASP A 112 0.63 12.67 -19.97
C ASP A 112 -0.70 12.22 -19.38
N ILE A 113 -1.50 11.54 -20.20
CA ILE A 113 -2.74 10.90 -19.79
C ILE A 113 -2.64 9.42 -20.12
N PHE A 114 -2.79 8.59 -19.11
CA PHE A 114 -3.00 7.16 -19.22
C PHE A 114 -4.50 6.90 -19.09
N TYR A 115 -5.13 6.46 -20.17
CA TYR A 115 -6.56 6.21 -20.15
C TYR A 115 -6.84 4.71 -20.11
N ILE A 116 -7.62 4.31 -19.10
CA ILE A 116 -7.96 2.92 -18.80
C ILE A 116 -9.43 2.64 -19.05
N GLN A 117 -9.73 1.43 -19.51
CA GLN A 117 -11.09 0.94 -19.69
C GLN A 117 -11.36 -0.09 -18.61
N GLY A 118 -12.36 0.13 -17.73
CA GLY A 118 -12.72 -0.73 -16.61
C GLY A 118 -13.13 -2.18 -16.93
N THR A 119 -12.84 -2.68 -18.12
CA THR A 119 -13.03 -4.08 -18.53
C THR A 119 -11.77 -4.92 -18.51
N ASP A 120 -10.59 -4.32 -18.42
CA ASP A 120 -9.36 -5.11 -18.30
C ASP A 120 -9.34 -5.85 -16.96
N THR A 121 -8.77 -7.04 -16.95
CA THR A 121 -8.55 -7.88 -15.77
C THR A 121 -7.07 -8.05 -15.44
N ASP A 122 -6.19 -7.71 -16.38
CA ASP A 122 -4.76 -7.68 -16.18
C ASP A 122 -4.34 -6.36 -15.51
N TYR A 123 -3.10 -6.32 -15.01
CA TYR A 123 -2.52 -5.13 -14.39
C TYR A 123 -1.58 -4.43 -15.36
N ASP A 124 -1.49 -3.11 -15.22
CA ASP A 124 -0.64 -2.27 -16.05
C ASP A 124 0.46 -1.62 -15.21
N THR A 125 1.51 -1.17 -15.88
CA THR A 125 2.57 -0.33 -15.32
C THR A 125 2.49 1.06 -15.92
N PHE A 126 2.44 2.09 -15.07
CA PHE A 126 2.32 3.49 -15.48
C PHE A 126 3.52 4.30 -14.98
N ASN A 127 4.18 5.01 -15.88
CA ASN A 127 5.30 5.88 -15.56
C ASN A 127 5.06 7.24 -16.21
N GLY A 128 4.69 8.25 -15.42
CA GLY A 128 4.43 9.61 -15.90
C GLY A 128 5.64 10.23 -16.59
N GLY A 129 6.81 10.12 -15.94
CA GLY A 129 8.07 10.67 -16.45
C GLY A 129 8.32 12.10 -15.96
N GLU A 130 8.85 12.94 -16.84
CA GLU A 130 9.01 14.37 -16.56
C GLU A 130 7.69 15.10 -16.78
N GLY A 131 7.01 15.42 -15.70
CA GLY A 131 5.78 16.18 -15.72
C GLY A 131 5.49 16.73 -14.35
N ASN A 132 4.34 17.37 -14.19
CA ASN A 132 3.84 17.62 -12.83
C ASN A 132 2.34 17.38 -12.69
N GLN A 133 1.71 16.85 -13.73
CA GLN A 133 0.28 16.62 -13.86
C GLN A 133 0.01 15.38 -14.73
N ASP A 134 0.89 14.39 -14.70
CA ASP A 134 0.65 13.09 -15.33
C ASP A 134 -0.54 12.42 -14.65
N LYS A 135 -1.38 11.78 -15.46
CA LYS A 135 -2.71 11.40 -15.00
C LYS A 135 -3.18 10.06 -15.51
N ILE A 136 -3.63 9.18 -14.61
CA ILE A 136 -4.48 8.05 -14.96
C ILE A 136 -5.95 8.50 -14.93
N ILE A 137 -6.71 8.20 -15.98
CA ILE A 137 -8.13 8.57 -16.11
C ILE A 137 -8.99 7.34 -16.43
N GLY A 138 -10.01 7.12 -15.60
CA GLY A 138 -11.07 6.13 -15.80
C GLY A 138 -12.09 6.51 -16.88
N SER A 139 -12.95 5.56 -17.22
CA SER A 139 -14.16 5.75 -18.01
C SER A 139 -15.24 6.52 -17.23
N THR A 140 -16.49 6.48 -17.70
CA THR A 140 -17.62 7.14 -17.01
C THR A 140 -18.49 6.15 -16.23
N GLY A 141 -18.10 4.88 -16.20
CA GLY A 141 -18.71 3.88 -15.33
C GLY A 141 -17.60 3.21 -14.52
N ASP A 142 -18.02 2.32 -13.62
CA ASP A 142 -17.12 1.70 -12.64
C ASP A 142 -15.87 1.08 -13.29
N ASP A 143 -14.70 1.56 -12.88
CA ASP A 143 -13.40 1.09 -13.32
C ASP A 143 -12.62 0.43 -12.19
N THR A 144 -11.79 -0.55 -12.57
CA THR A 144 -10.79 -1.14 -11.69
C THR A 144 -9.41 -0.84 -12.26
N ILE A 145 -8.64 -0.03 -11.54
CA ILE A 145 -7.26 0.30 -11.89
C ILE A 145 -6.37 -0.75 -11.25
N ARG A 146 -5.94 -1.75 -12.04
CA ARG A 146 -5.12 -2.86 -11.53
C ARG A 146 -3.65 -2.54 -11.58
N ILE A 147 -2.97 -2.71 -10.46
CA ILE A 147 -1.59 -2.28 -10.25
C ILE A 147 -0.86 -3.34 -9.45
N HIS A 148 0.25 -3.86 -9.99
CA HIS A 148 1.18 -4.68 -9.20
C HIS A 148 2.26 -3.84 -8.50
N GLN A 149 2.84 -2.88 -9.24
CA GLN A 149 3.88 -1.97 -8.76
C GLN A 149 3.49 -0.54 -9.13
N PHE A 150 3.40 0.33 -8.13
CA PHE A 150 3.23 1.77 -8.31
C PHE A 150 4.04 2.50 -7.25
N SER A 151 5.31 2.76 -7.56
CA SER A 151 6.27 3.34 -6.63
C SER A 151 7.53 3.78 -7.39
N GLY A 152 8.35 4.64 -6.78
CA GLY A 152 9.58 5.08 -7.42
C GLY A 152 9.27 5.88 -8.68
N ASP A 153 9.83 5.45 -9.82
CA ASP A 153 9.59 6.12 -11.10
C ASP A 153 8.23 5.72 -11.73
N ASP A 154 7.67 4.56 -11.36
CA ASP A 154 6.41 4.04 -11.90
C ASP A 154 5.22 4.60 -11.12
N THR A 155 5.01 5.92 -11.25
CA THR A 155 3.91 6.65 -10.62
C THR A 155 3.36 7.74 -11.55
N VAL A 156 2.24 8.34 -11.15
CA VAL A 156 1.65 9.54 -11.74
C VAL A 156 1.20 10.50 -10.65
N GLU A 157 1.10 11.80 -10.93
CA GLU A 157 0.65 12.77 -9.93
C GLU A 157 -0.86 12.70 -9.64
N VAL A 158 -1.67 12.23 -10.59
CA VAL A 158 -3.13 12.21 -10.44
C VAL A 158 -3.74 10.90 -10.92
N ILE A 159 -4.65 10.35 -10.12
CA ILE A 159 -5.55 9.27 -10.55
C ILE A 159 -6.99 9.79 -10.42
N ASP A 160 -7.72 9.78 -11.52
CA ASP A 160 -9.10 10.24 -11.58
C ASP A 160 -10.00 9.13 -12.14
N GLY A 161 -10.82 8.53 -11.27
CA GLY A 161 -11.84 7.56 -11.68
C GLY A 161 -12.88 8.16 -12.64
N ASN A 162 -12.96 9.49 -12.70
CA ASN A 162 -13.88 10.25 -13.54
C ASN A 162 -15.34 10.05 -13.13
N GLY A 163 -15.99 8.95 -13.51
CA GLY A 163 -17.35 8.69 -13.06
C GLY A 163 -17.61 7.20 -12.89
N GLY A 164 -18.39 6.84 -11.88
CA GLY A 164 -18.55 5.44 -11.48
C GLY A 164 -18.23 5.29 -10.00
N GLU A 165 -18.16 4.04 -9.55
CA GLU A 165 -17.60 3.65 -8.27
C GLU A 165 -16.25 2.96 -8.52
N ASP A 166 -15.20 3.76 -8.59
CA ASP A 166 -13.89 3.31 -9.09
C ASP A 166 -12.98 2.84 -7.97
N ILE A 167 -12.19 1.81 -8.23
CA ILE A 167 -11.27 1.23 -7.25
C ILE A 167 -9.85 1.12 -7.81
N ILE A 168 -8.86 1.23 -6.94
CA ILE A 168 -7.50 0.76 -7.20
C ILE A 168 -7.39 -0.63 -6.59
N ALA A 169 -6.92 -1.60 -7.36
CA ALA A 169 -6.78 -2.98 -6.90
C ALA A 169 -5.40 -3.52 -7.22
N GLY A 170 -4.82 -4.26 -6.29
CA GLY A 170 -3.68 -5.12 -6.57
C GLY A 170 -4.08 -6.38 -7.32
N THR A 171 -3.26 -7.41 -7.15
CA THR A 171 -3.24 -8.65 -7.91
C THR A 171 -3.27 -9.86 -6.96
N ASP A 172 -3.04 -11.06 -7.51
CA ASP A 172 -2.84 -12.27 -6.69
C ASP A 172 -1.37 -12.44 -6.24
N MET A 173 -0.53 -11.42 -6.47
CA MET A 173 0.90 -11.37 -6.13
C MET A 173 1.12 -10.38 -5.00
N ALA A 174 2.30 -10.44 -4.36
CA ALA A 174 2.69 -9.43 -3.38
C ALA A 174 2.91 -8.08 -4.09
N ASP A 175 2.05 -7.11 -3.84
CA ASP A 175 2.02 -5.83 -4.52
C ASP A 175 2.70 -4.71 -3.73
N THR A 176 3.12 -3.67 -4.45
CA THR A 176 3.66 -2.44 -3.84
C THR A 176 2.96 -1.24 -4.46
N ILE A 177 2.08 -0.62 -3.68
CA ILE A 177 1.24 0.51 -4.10
C ILE A 177 1.55 1.70 -3.17
N ASP A 178 2.29 2.68 -3.68
CA ASP A 178 2.63 3.92 -2.97
C ASP A 178 1.97 5.12 -3.65
N LEU A 179 0.84 5.55 -3.10
CA LEU A 179 0.05 6.68 -3.59
C LEU A 179 0.37 7.97 -2.83
N SER A 180 1.43 8.00 -2.00
CA SER A 180 1.73 9.14 -1.14
C SER A 180 2.06 10.43 -1.91
N GLY A 181 2.52 10.29 -3.16
CA GLY A 181 2.74 11.38 -4.11
C GLY A 181 1.58 11.68 -5.05
N THR A 182 0.49 10.92 -4.98
CA THR A 182 -0.58 10.91 -5.98
C THR A 182 -1.87 11.51 -5.40
N THR A 183 -2.53 12.35 -6.17
CA THR A 183 -3.86 12.87 -5.83
C THR A 183 -4.94 11.96 -6.39
N LEU A 184 -5.80 11.42 -5.52
CA LEU A 184 -6.93 10.58 -5.92
C LEU A 184 -8.21 11.41 -6.04
N THR A 185 -8.94 11.25 -7.15
CA THR A 185 -10.26 11.84 -7.39
C THR A 185 -11.19 10.76 -7.91
N GLY A 186 -12.41 10.67 -7.37
CA GLY A 186 -13.38 9.65 -7.81
C GLY A 186 -13.01 8.21 -7.43
N ILE A 187 -11.92 7.98 -6.70
CA ILE A 187 -11.55 6.65 -6.20
C ILE A 187 -12.25 6.39 -4.87
N LYS A 188 -12.96 5.28 -4.79
CA LYS A 188 -13.71 4.86 -3.61
C LYS A 188 -12.83 4.20 -2.56
N GLU A 189 -11.99 3.27 -2.99
CA GLU A 189 -11.19 2.41 -2.13
C GLU A 189 -9.99 1.83 -2.87
N ILE A 190 -9.00 1.43 -2.08
CA ILE A 190 -7.77 0.75 -2.49
C ILE A 190 -7.82 -0.67 -1.89
N ARG A 191 -7.53 -1.68 -2.70
CA ARG A 191 -7.52 -3.09 -2.29
C ARG A 191 -6.17 -3.72 -2.61
N GLY A 192 -5.55 -4.40 -1.64
CA GLY A 192 -4.30 -5.15 -1.82
C GLY A 192 -4.52 -6.38 -2.68
N GLY A 193 -5.30 -7.31 -2.17
CA GLY A 193 -5.62 -8.53 -2.90
C GLY A 193 -5.14 -9.74 -2.13
N ALA A 194 -4.41 -10.63 -2.79
CA ALA A 194 -3.84 -11.78 -2.12
C ALA A 194 -2.34 -11.62 -1.94
N GLN A 195 -1.78 -12.28 -0.93
CA GLN A 195 -0.37 -12.27 -0.54
C GLN A 195 -0.01 -11.06 0.33
N ALA A 196 1.27 -10.91 0.65
CA ALA A 196 1.73 -9.86 1.54
C ALA A 196 2.01 -8.58 0.75
N ASP A 197 1.09 -7.62 0.86
CA ASP A 197 1.12 -6.37 0.12
C ASP A 197 1.73 -5.23 0.93
N THR A 198 2.27 -4.23 0.24
CA THR A 198 2.68 -2.95 0.85
C THR A 198 1.92 -1.82 0.22
N ILE A 199 1.01 -1.21 0.98
CA ILE A 199 0.10 -0.17 0.50
C ILE A 199 0.26 1.09 1.34
N THR A 200 0.54 2.20 0.66
CA THR A 200 0.48 3.55 1.23
C THR A 200 -0.57 4.35 0.45
N GLY A 201 -1.60 4.82 1.14
CA GLY A 201 -2.61 5.71 0.61
C GLY A 201 -2.07 7.10 0.27
N SER A 202 -2.98 7.98 -0.13
CA SER A 202 -2.68 9.31 -0.64
C SER A 202 -2.55 10.35 0.48
N GLY A 203 -2.41 11.62 0.10
CA GLY A 203 -2.56 12.74 1.05
C GLY A 203 -4.02 13.02 1.46
N GLY A 204 -4.99 12.36 0.81
CA GLY A 204 -6.42 12.51 0.99
C GLY A 204 -6.99 11.63 2.10
N ASN A 205 -8.30 11.39 2.04
CA ASN A 205 -8.99 10.48 2.95
C ASN A 205 -9.19 9.15 2.24
N ASP A 206 -8.48 8.12 2.66
CA ASP A 206 -8.42 6.86 1.94
C ASP A 206 -9.15 5.73 2.69
N THR A 207 -9.74 4.82 1.93
CA THR A 207 -10.24 3.54 2.45
C THR A 207 -9.38 2.45 1.85
N VAL A 208 -8.60 1.76 2.68
CA VAL A 208 -7.62 0.76 2.25
C VAL A 208 -7.98 -0.59 2.86
N TYR A 209 -8.05 -1.63 2.03
CA TYR A 209 -8.20 -3.02 2.44
C TYR A 209 -6.93 -3.78 2.07
N GLY A 210 -6.30 -4.46 3.03
CA GLY A 210 -5.22 -5.42 2.73
C GLY A 210 -5.75 -6.66 2.02
N GLU A 211 -6.87 -7.19 2.53
CA GLU A 211 -7.54 -8.41 2.07
C GLU A 211 -6.87 -9.71 2.58
N ASP A 212 -6.36 -10.61 1.76
CA ASP A 212 -5.78 -11.88 2.21
C ASP A 212 -4.25 -11.77 2.23
N GLY A 213 -3.58 -11.75 3.38
CA GLY A 213 -2.18 -11.40 3.37
C GLY A 213 -1.53 -11.24 4.72
N ASN A 214 -0.23 -10.92 4.72
CA ASN A 214 0.38 -10.29 5.88
C ASN A 214 0.80 -8.91 5.40
N ASP A 215 -0.11 -7.96 5.45
CA ASP A 215 0.01 -6.71 4.69
C ASP A 215 0.69 -5.63 5.52
N ARG A 216 1.23 -4.63 4.82
CA ARG A 216 1.73 -3.41 5.42
C ARG A 216 0.92 -2.24 4.90
N LEU A 217 0.06 -1.69 5.75
CA LEU A 217 -0.91 -0.66 5.38
C LEU A 217 -0.57 0.68 6.04
N ALA A 218 -0.52 1.75 5.26
CA ALA A 218 -0.39 3.13 5.71
C ALA A 218 -1.45 4.00 5.03
N GLY A 219 -2.20 4.79 5.79
CA GLY A 219 -3.24 5.66 5.22
C GLY A 219 -2.68 6.87 4.46
N GLY A 220 -1.60 7.47 4.99
CA GLY A 220 -1.00 8.66 4.41
C GLY A 220 -1.47 9.92 5.12
N GLY A 221 -1.89 10.94 4.35
CA GLY A 221 -2.46 12.17 4.89
C GLY A 221 -3.90 12.00 5.38
N GLY A 222 -4.65 13.09 5.52
CA GLY A 222 -6.10 13.03 5.74
C GLY A 222 -6.63 12.18 6.91
N GLU A 223 -7.86 11.69 6.74
CA GLU A 223 -8.59 10.81 7.66
C GLU A 223 -8.92 9.49 6.95
N ASP A 224 -8.23 8.43 7.34
CA ASP A 224 -8.20 7.15 6.63
C ASP A 224 -8.89 6.04 7.39
N SER A 225 -9.38 5.03 6.67
CA SER A 225 -9.84 3.76 7.22
C SER A 225 -9.00 2.61 6.66
N LEU A 226 -8.29 1.91 7.53
CA LEU A 226 -7.46 0.75 7.19
C LEU A 226 -8.12 -0.51 7.71
N TYR A 227 -8.36 -1.45 6.81
CA TYR A 227 -8.86 -2.79 7.08
C TYR A 227 -7.73 -3.76 6.76
N GLY A 228 -7.23 -4.49 7.76
CA GLY A 228 -6.19 -5.49 7.55
C GLY A 228 -6.69 -6.61 6.64
N GLY A 229 -7.60 -7.41 7.20
CA GLY A 229 -8.22 -8.51 6.47
C GLY A 229 -7.87 -9.80 7.17
N ALA A 230 -7.43 -10.80 6.43
CA ALA A 230 -6.99 -12.07 6.98
C ALA A 230 -5.47 -12.15 6.98
N GLY A 231 -4.89 -12.41 8.15
CA GLY A 231 -3.46 -12.60 8.36
C GLY A 231 -2.80 -11.43 9.08
N LYS A 232 -1.51 -11.58 9.37
CA LYS A 232 -0.80 -10.74 10.33
C LYS A 232 -0.39 -9.42 9.72
N ASP A 233 -1.28 -8.44 9.80
CA ASP A 233 -1.09 -7.14 9.18
C ASP A 233 -0.29 -6.16 10.05
N THR A 234 0.41 -5.24 9.40
CA THR A 234 1.16 -4.15 10.02
C THR A 234 0.53 -2.82 9.62
N PHE A 235 -0.10 -2.14 10.57
CA PHE A 235 -0.65 -0.81 10.35
C PHE A 235 0.38 0.26 10.75
N VAL A 236 0.75 1.09 9.78
CA VAL A 236 1.69 2.20 9.95
C VAL A 236 0.90 3.47 10.20
N ILE A 237 1.10 4.05 11.38
CA ILE A 237 0.34 5.20 11.86
C ILE A 237 1.25 6.36 12.25
N GLY A 238 0.67 7.55 12.33
CA GLY A 238 1.39 8.77 12.73
C GLY A 238 1.34 9.89 11.70
N ASN A 239 0.81 9.62 10.51
CA ASN A 239 0.36 10.63 9.56
C ASN A 239 -1.18 10.66 9.57
N GLY A 240 -1.79 11.84 9.52
CA GLY A 240 -3.25 11.97 9.48
C GLY A 240 -4.00 11.42 10.69
N ILE A 241 -5.28 11.12 10.50
CA ILE A 241 -6.13 10.41 11.46
C ILE A 241 -6.40 9.04 10.85
N THR A 242 -6.05 7.97 11.54
CA THR A 242 -6.23 6.62 11.02
C THR A 242 -7.24 5.84 11.84
N HIS A 243 -8.27 5.30 11.21
CA HIS A 243 -9.19 4.34 11.79
C HIS A 243 -8.77 2.92 11.39
N ILE A 244 -8.58 2.03 12.38
CA ILE A 244 -8.06 0.68 12.15
C ILE A 244 -9.12 -0.36 12.48
N TYR A 245 -9.29 -1.29 11.55
CA TYR A 245 -10.17 -2.46 11.64
C TYR A 245 -9.36 -3.72 11.32
N ASP A 246 -9.17 -4.55 12.34
CA ASP A 246 -8.31 -5.75 12.36
C ASP A 246 -9.11 -6.94 12.92
N ASP A 247 -9.97 -7.54 12.10
CA ASP A 247 -11.08 -8.41 12.56
C ASP A 247 -10.61 -9.78 13.10
N ASP A 248 -9.40 -10.22 12.77
CA ASP A 248 -8.78 -11.45 13.28
C ASP A 248 -7.81 -11.21 14.45
N ASN A 249 -7.59 -9.95 14.82
CA ASN A 249 -6.88 -9.47 16.01
C ASN A 249 -5.39 -9.89 16.08
N ASP A 250 -4.75 -10.26 14.99
CA ASP A 250 -3.39 -10.82 14.99
C ASP A 250 -2.30 -9.88 14.41
N GLY A 251 -2.69 -8.69 13.96
CA GLY A 251 -1.79 -7.68 13.43
C GLY A 251 -0.91 -6.97 14.48
N VAL A 252 -0.21 -5.91 14.03
CA VAL A 252 0.66 -5.06 14.85
C VAL A 252 0.57 -3.59 14.43
N LEU A 253 0.90 -2.69 15.36
CA LEU A 253 1.00 -1.25 15.09
C LEU A 253 2.45 -0.79 15.05
N MET A 254 2.75 0.09 14.10
CA MET A 254 4.05 0.70 13.91
C MET A 254 3.90 2.20 13.66
N ASP A 255 4.82 3.01 14.19
CA ASP A 255 4.89 4.43 13.84
C ASP A 255 5.64 4.66 12.50
N THR A 256 5.61 5.88 11.99
CA THR A 256 6.31 6.26 10.75
C THR A 256 7.84 6.19 10.84
N ALA A 257 8.41 6.11 12.05
CA ALA A 257 9.84 5.91 12.28
C ALA A 257 10.23 4.42 12.35
N GLY A 258 9.25 3.51 12.29
CA GLY A 258 9.46 2.07 12.36
C GLY A 258 9.42 1.47 13.76
N ASN A 259 9.04 2.25 14.79
CA ASN A 259 8.91 1.74 16.14
C ASN A 259 7.58 0.99 16.30
N LEU A 260 7.64 -0.21 16.88
CA LEU A 260 6.43 -0.95 17.23
C LEU A 260 5.71 -0.28 18.41
N LEU A 261 4.39 -0.19 18.31
CA LEU A 261 3.49 0.35 19.34
C LEU A 261 2.73 -0.74 20.09
N SER A 262 2.91 -2.00 19.69
CA SER A 262 2.54 -3.20 20.43
C SER A 262 3.30 -3.26 21.77
N GLY A 263 2.77 -4.02 22.72
CA GLY A 263 3.34 -4.21 24.06
C GLY A 263 2.49 -3.62 25.18
N ALA A 264 3.13 -3.36 26.32
CA ALA A 264 2.44 -2.91 27.54
C ALA A 264 2.19 -1.40 27.53
N TRP A 265 0.93 -1.04 27.77
CA TRP A 265 0.48 0.33 27.95
C TRP A 265 0.03 0.53 29.39
N VAL A 266 0.75 1.37 30.13
CA VAL A 266 0.56 1.58 31.56
C VAL A 266 -0.49 2.64 31.80
N LYS A 267 -1.49 2.31 32.61
CA LYS A 267 -2.57 3.21 33.00
C LYS A 267 -2.04 4.34 33.87
N ILE A 268 -2.27 5.57 33.43
CA ILE A 268 -1.85 6.81 34.12
C ILE A 268 -3.04 7.65 34.58
N GLY A 269 -4.26 7.27 34.20
CA GLY A 269 -5.49 7.97 34.54
C GLY A 269 -6.72 7.15 34.19
N ASP A 270 -7.90 7.69 34.46
CA ASP A 270 -9.15 7.03 34.05
C ASP A 270 -9.24 7.04 32.52
N GLY A 271 -9.28 5.85 31.91
CA GLY A 271 -9.21 5.68 30.46
C GLY A 271 -7.88 6.09 29.80
N MET A 272 -6.86 6.54 30.53
CA MET A 272 -5.60 7.04 29.93
C MET A 272 -4.41 6.10 30.16
N TYR A 273 -3.59 5.90 29.13
CA TYR A 273 -2.47 4.97 29.11
C TYR A 273 -1.22 5.58 28.47
N LEU A 274 -0.05 5.04 28.79
CA LEU A 274 1.26 5.41 28.25
C LEU A 274 1.99 4.16 27.75
N ASN A 275 2.47 4.17 26.51
CA ASN A 275 3.38 3.14 26.02
C ASN A 275 4.75 3.32 26.68
N VAL A 276 5.27 2.29 27.33
CA VAL A 276 6.52 2.36 28.11
C VAL A 276 7.75 2.58 27.21
N LEU A 277 7.71 2.10 25.97
CA LEU A 277 8.85 2.14 25.04
C LEU A 277 8.88 3.41 24.21
N THR A 278 7.73 3.84 23.70
CA THR A 278 7.65 4.96 22.76
C THR A 278 7.19 6.27 23.42
N GLU A 279 6.82 6.23 24.70
CA GLU A 279 6.21 7.35 25.43
C GLU A 279 4.92 7.89 24.78
N ALA A 280 4.32 7.13 23.85
CA ALA A 280 3.07 7.49 23.19
C ALA A 280 1.89 7.43 24.18
N GLY A 281 0.99 8.42 24.11
CA GLY A 281 -0.19 8.49 24.95
C GLY A 281 -1.41 7.85 24.28
N GLY A 282 -2.20 7.11 25.05
CA GLY A 282 -3.39 6.42 24.59
C GLY A 282 -4.61 6.71 25.46
N THR A 283 -5.80 6.73 24.88
CA THR A 283 -7.07 6.87 25.61
C THR A 283 -8.03 5.76 25.18
N LEU A 284 -8.61 5.04 26.13
CA LEU A 284 -9.67 4.07 25.91
C LEU A 284 -11.03 4.68 26.27
N GLU A 285 -11.91 4.83 25.27
CA GLU A 285 -13.29 5.28 25.45
C GLU A 285 -14.27 4.23 24.90
N GLY A 286 -15.00 3.55 25.79
CA GLY A 286 -15.82 2.41 25.38
C GLY A 286 -14.94 1.27 24.89
N THR A 287 -15.08 0.92 23.61
CA THR A 287 -14.26 -0.08 22.92
C THR A 287 -13.22 0.55 21.99
N ASP A 288 -13.14 1.87 21.89
CA ASP A 288 -12.18 2.52 20.99
C ASP A 288 -10.91 2.89 21.75
N PHE A 289 -9.76 2.37 21.31
CA PHE A 289 -8.46 2.77 21.84
C PHE A 289 -7.79 3.76 20.89
N THR A 290 -7.63 5.01 21.34
CA THR A 290 -7.05 6.10 20.55
C THR A 290 -5.63 6.40 20.98
N ILE A 291 -4.66 6.23 20.08
CA ILE A 291 -3.28 6.65 20.25
C ILE A 291 -3.11 8.08 19.72
N ASN A 292 -2.50 8.96 20.50
CA ASN A 292 -2.26 10.36 20.14
C ASN A 292 -0.76 10.64 20.03
N PHE A 293 -0.32 11.17 18.89
CA PHE A 293 1.09 11.44 18.62
C PHE A 293 1.53 12.86 18.96
N GLY A 294 0.61 13.73 19.44
CA GLY A 294 0.90 15.08 19.91
C GLY A 294 1.25 16.11 18.82
N ASN A 295 1.46 15.67 17.59
CA ASN A 295 1.62 16.49 16.37
C ASN A 295 0.28 16.78 15.66
N GLY A 296 -0.84 16.28 16.19
CA GLY A 296 -2.17 16.38 15.59
C GLY A 296 -2.63 15.13 14.85
N SER A 297 -1.76 14.11 14.67
CA SER A 297 -2.17 12.80 14.19
C SER A 297 -2.61 11.89 15.32
N SER A 298 -3.48 10.94 14.98
CA SER A 298 -4.02 9.95 15.91
C SER A 298 -4.37 8.67 15.18
N ALA A 299 -4.38 7.56 15.91
CA ALA A 299 -4.92 6.30 15.42
C ALA A 299 -6.02 5.82 16.36
N VAL A 300 -7.17 5.45 15.80
CA VAL A 300 -8.31 4.89 16.53
C VAL A 300 -8.43 3.43 16.16
N ILE A 301 -8.22 2.57 17.14
CA ILE A 301 -8.47 1.14 17.00
C ILE A 301 -9.89 0.89 17.46
N HIS A 302 -10.77 0.55 16.52
CA HIS A 302 -12.16 0.26 16.80
C HIS A 302 -12.32 -1.13 17.40
N ASP A 303 -13.31 -1.34 18.27
CA ASP A 303 -13.61 -2.66 18.87
C ASP A 303 -12.38 -3.30 19.55
N PHE A 304 -11.56 -2.49 20.22
CA PHE A 304 -10.35 -2.91 20.90
C PHE A 304 -10.65 -3.95 22.00
N GLU A 305 -9.87 -5.03 21.97
CA GLU A 305 -9.80 -6.06 23.00
C GLU A 305 -8.35 -6.21 23.48
N GLU A 306 -8.13 -6.55 24.75
CA GLU A 306 -6.78 -6.79 25.26
C GLU A 306 -6.08 -7.90 24.46
N GLY A 307 -4.86 -7.61 24.00
CA GLY A 307 -4.08 -8.49 23.14
C GLY A 307 -4.23 -8.18 21.65
N ARG A 308 -5.29 -7.48 21.23
CA ARG A 308 -5.44 -7.01 19.84
C ARG A 308 -4.26 -6.14 19.45
N LEU A 309 -3.75 -6.34 18.24
CA LEU A 309 -2.57 -5.64 17.72
C LEU A 309 -1.31 -5.78 18.61
N GLY A 310 -1.28 -6.83 19.45
CA GLY A 310 -0.25 -7.04 20.47
C GLY A 310 -0.26 -6.03 21.62
N ILE A 311 -1.34 -5.26 21.81
CA ILE A 311 -1.44 -4.23 22.85
C ILE A 311 -2.06 -4.80 24.13
N ARG A 312 -1.39 -4.58 25.26
CA ARG A 312 -1.91 -4.95 26.58
C ARG A 312 -2.05 -3.71 27.45
N LEU A 313 -3.27 -3.44 27.90
CA LEU A 313 -3.55 -2.35 28.83
C LEU A 313 -3.39 -2.87 30.26
N GLY A 314 -2.65 -2.15 31.10
CA GLY A 314 -2.39 -2.60 32.46
C GLY A 314 -2.23 -1.45 33.44
N GLU A 315 -2.66 -1.65 34.68
CA GLU A 315 -2.25 -0.78 35.80
C GLU A 315 -0.89 -1.29 36.25
N GLU A 316 0.18 -0.46 36.25
CA GLU A 316 1.38 -0.93 36.95
C GLU A 316 1.05 -1.14 38.43
N THR A 317 1.33 -2.33 38.95
CA THR A 317 1.73 -2.44 40.36
C THR A 317 3.12 -1.81 40.50
N PRO A 318 3.32 -0.94 41.50
CA PRO A 318 4.37 0.09 41.50
C PRO A 318 5.79 -0.46 41.70
N GLU A 319 6.76 0.25 41.12
CA GLU A 319 8.20 0.27 41.39
C GLU A 319 8.84 -1.05 41.86
N VAL A 320 9.60 -1.69 40.98
CA VAL A 320 10.71 -2.54 41.45
C VAL A 320 11.98 -1.69 41.48
N SER A 321 12.27 -1.10 42.65
CA SER A 321 13.67 -1.00 43.05
C SER A 321 14.16 -2.42 43.35
N ASP A 322 14.38 -3.24 42.33
CA ASP A 322 15.09 -4.51 42.53
C ASP A 322 16.57 -4.15 42.67
N PRO A 323 17.30 -4.62 43.69
CA PRO A 323 18.75 -4.52 43.71
C PRO A 323 19.34 -5.17 42.46
N ALA A 324 19.59 -4.34 41.43
CA ALA A 324 20.29 -4.61 40.18
C ALA A 324 20.74 -6.07 40.06
N ILE A 325 19.86 -6.93 39.54
CA ILE A 325 20.30 -8.21 38.98
C ILE A 325 21.32 -7.81 37.90
N THR A 326 22.55 -8.26 38.08
CA THR A 326 23.68 -7.89 37.24
C THR A 326 24.25 -9.16 36.63
N GLY A 327 23.88 -9.43 35.38
CA GLY A 327 24.43 -10.51 34.57
C GLY A 327 23.79 -11.87 34.85
N SER A 328 23.03 -12.33 33.88
CA SER A 328 22.20 -13.54 33.85
C SER A 328 22.34 -14.22 32.48
N THR A 329 22.12 -15.53 32.47
CA THR A 329 21.92 -16.30 31.24
C THR A 329 20.44 -16.64 31.14
N ILE A 330 19.81 -16.21 30.06
CA ILE A 330 18.37 -16.40 29.81
C ILE A 330 18.23 -17.25 28.54
N GLU A 331 17.57 -18.40 28.68
CA GLU A 331 17.41 -19.37 27.60
C GLU A 331 15.92 -19.53 27.25
N GLY A 332 15.60 -19.31 25.97
CA GLY A 332 14.39 -19.71 25.27
C GLY A 332 14.51 -21.12 24.67
N ASP A 333 13.46 -21.53 23.96
CA ASP A 333 13.27 -22.84 23.31
C ASP A 333 13.27 -24.05 24.24
N TYR A 334 12.69 -23.85 25.42
CA TYR A 334 12.37 -24.92 26.35
C TYR A 334 10.91 -24.83 26.73
N ALA A 335 10.18 -25.94 26.74
CA ALA A 335 8.77 -25.95 27.09
C ALA A 335 8.50 -25.20 28.40
N LEU A 336 7.36 -24.50 28.48
CA LEU A 336 6.98 -23.79 29.69
C LEU A 336 6.88 -24.76 30.86
N LYS A 337 7.41 -24.36 32.02
CA LYS A 337 7.31 -25.19 33.21
C LYS A 337 5.90 -25.15 33.76
N GLU A 338 5.23 -26.30 33.73
CA GLU A 338 3.89 -26.46 34.30
C GLU A 338 3.91 -26.29 35.82
N PHE A 339 3.00 -25.46 36.34
CA PHE A 339 2.66 -25.39 37.75
C PHE A 339 1.18 -25.67 37.92
N TYR A 340 0.80 -26.22 39.06
CA TYR A 340 -0.59 -26.51 39.40
C TYR A 340 -0.93 -25.82 40.72
N ASP A 341 -2.10 -25.19 40.80
CA ASP A 341 -2.58 -24.57 42.03
C ASP A 341 -3.19 -25.61 43.00
N ASP A 342 -3.78 -25.14 44.11
CA ASP A 342 -4.36 -26.02 45.12
C ASP A 342 -5.64 -26.72 44.62
N GLU A 343 -6.26 -26.18 43.57
CA GLU A 343 -7.41 -26.69 42.85
C GLU A 343 -7.02 -27.68 41.73
N GLY A 344 -5.75 -27.68 41.34
CA GLY A 344 -5.19 -28.56 40.31
C GLY A 344 -5.22 -27.95 38.90
N ASP A 345 -5.45 -26.64 38.78
CA ASP A 345 -5.46 -25.92 37.51
C ASP A 345 -4.03 -25.55 37.09
N LEU A 346 -3.74 -25.73 35.79
CA LEU A 346 -2.44 -25.46 35.19
C LEU A 346 -2.21 -23.95 35.04
N TYR A 347 -1.05 -23.47 35.48
CA TYR A 347 -0.58 -22.11 35.25
C TYR A 347 0.94 -22.04 35.05
N TYR A 348 1.41 -20.93 34.49
CA TYR A 348 2.82 -20.67 34.23
C TYR A 348 3.30 -19.48 35.05
N LYS A 349 4.52 -19.58 35.59
CA LYS A 349 5.13 -18.51 36.38
C LYS A 349 6.10 -17.71 35.53
N LYS A 350 6.26 -16.44 35.88
CA LYS A 350 7.34 -15.59 35.38
C LYS A 350 8.40 -15.40 36.46
N ASP A 351 9.63 -15.16 36.04
CA ASP A 351 10.73 -14.76 36.92
C ASP A 351 10.67 -13.27 37.28
N SER A 352 11.67 -12.79 38.01
CA SER A 352 11.75 -11.38 38.44
C SER A 352 12.01 -10.39 37.30
N LEU A 353 12.42 -10.87 36.12
CA LEU A 353 12.63 -10.07 34.91
C LEU A 353 11.40 -10.12 33.97
N GLY A 354 10.39 -10.92 34.30
CA GLY A 354 9.17 -11.06 33.52
C GLY A 354 9.22 -12.18 32.47
N ASN A 355 10.30 -12.96 32.41
CA ASN A 355 10.45 -14.11 31.53
C ASN A 355 9.64 -15.29 32.06
N TYR A 356 9.01 -16.08 31.19
CA TYR A 356 8.38 -17.31 31.64
C TYR A 356 9.41 -18.32 32.16
N ILE A 357 9.09 -19.00 33.27
CA ILE A 357 9.92 -20.08 33.78
C ILE A 357 9.73 -21.31 32.87
N VAL A 358 10.84 -21.77 32.30
CA VAL A 358 10.88 -22.94 31.41
C VAL A 358 11.32 -24.21 32.14
N ASP A 359 11.00 -25.38 31.58
CA ASP A 359 11.55 -26.67 31.99
C ASP A 359 12.82 -26.98 31.19
N THR A 360 13.97 -26.71 31.80
CA THR A 360 15.29 -26.90 31.18
C THR A 360 15.65 -28.35 30.85
N ASN A 361 14.79 -29.33 31.19
CA ASN A 361 14.95 -30.72 30.76
C ASN A 361 14.13 -31.07 29.52
N ASN A 362 13.30 -30.15 29.02
CA ASN A 362 12.39 -30.37 27.91
C ASN A 362 12.56 -29.29 26.82
N PRO A 363 13.57 -29.44 25.93
CA PRO A 363 13.78 -28.49 24.85
C PRO A 363 12.63 -28.55 23.83
N GLU A 364 12.20 -27.37 23.38
CA GLU A 364 11.17 -27.14 22.37
C GLU A 364 11.70 -26.17 21.30
N PRO A 365 12.56 -26.67 20.37
CA PRO A 365 13.20 -25.82 19.38
C PRO A 365 12.20 -25.19 18.40
N GLY A 366 12.34 -23.90 18.15
CA GLY A 366 11.51 -23.16 17.20
C GLY A 366 10.27 -22.54 17.83
N ARG A 367 10.21 -22.45 19.16
CA ARG A 367 9.09 -21.84 19.87
C ARG A 367 9.38 -20.36 20.05
N ASP A 368 8.53 -19.52 19.50
CA ASP A 368 8.60 -18.07 19.68
C ASP A 368 8.65 -17.69 21.16
N ASP A 369 9.75 -17.07 21.57
CA ASP A 369 10.01 -16.66 22.95
C ASP A 369 10.15 -15.15 23.11
N GLU A 370 9.62 -14.61 24.21
CA GLU A 370 9.83 -13.23 24.64
C GLU A 370 10.78 -13.22 25.84
N LEU A 371 12.03 -12.79 25.63
CA LEU A 371 13.09 -12.79 26.65
C LEU A 371 13.56 -11.36 26.97
N VAL A 372 13.64 -11.04 28.25
CA VAL A 372 13.96 -9.71 28.80
C VAL A 372 15.21 -9.78 29.67
N ASP A 373 16.20 -8.93 29.37
CA ASP A 373 17.48 -8.85 30.07
C ASP A 373 17.42 -8.13 31.44
N SER A 374 18.56 -8.10 32.12
CA SER A 374 18.73 -7.41 33.40
C SER A 374 19.52 -6.11 33.22
N THR A 375 19.78 -5.39 34.31
CA THR A 375 20.57 -4.14 34.29
C THR A 375 22.09 -4.37 34.16
N GLY A 376 22.51 -5.62 33.98
CA GLY A 376 23.89 -6.05 33.88
C GLY A 376 24.34 -6.28 32.44
N ASN A 377 25.45 -7.03 32.26
CA ASN A 377 25.77 -7.60 30.95
C ASN A 377 25.22 -9.02 30.91
N ASP A 378 24.28 -9.30 30.03
CA ASP A 378 23.51 -10.54 29.98
C ASP A 378 23.81 -11.39 28.72
N GLU A 379 23.50 -12.69 28.78
CA GLU A 379 23.51 -13.60 27.63
C GLU A 379 22.10 -14.14 27.37
N LEU A 380 21.53 -13.81 26.20
CA LEU A 380 20.18 -14.22 25.80
C LEU A 380 20.24 -15.20 24.63
N PHE A 381 19.53 -16.31 24.76
CA PHE A 381 19.48 -17.39 23.77
C PHE A 381 18.05 -17.71 23.37
N GLY A 382 17.67 -17.44 22.11
CA GLY A 382 16.42 -17.92 21.49
C GLY A 382 16.78 -18.82 20.30
N TYR A 383 16.99 -20.10 20.55
CA TYR A 383 17.33 -21.08 19.52
C TYR A 383 16.18 -21.41 18.54
N GLY A 384 15.95 -20.53 17.55
CA GLY A 384 15.03 -20.79 16.42
C GLY A 384 13.61 -20.25 16.70
N GLY A 385 12.73 -20.22 15.70
CA GLY A 385 11.44 -19.53 15.85
C GLY A 385 11.59 -18.01 15.66
N VAL A 386 10.53 -17.26 15.96
CA VAL A 386 10.47 -15.79 15.91
C VAL A 386 10.54 -15.25 17.34
N ASP A 387 11.75 -15.27 17.90
CA ASP A 387 12.00 -14.78 19.26
C ASP A 387 12.11 -13.26 19.31
N LEU A 388 11.51 -12.68 20.34
CA LEU A 388 11.63 -11.27 20.70
C LEU A 388 12.57 -11.12 21.90
N LEU A 389 13.70 -10.46 21.68
CA LEU A 389 14.77 -10.33 22.68
C LEU A 389 14.90 -8.86 23.08
N HIS A 390 14.62 -8.56 24.35
CA HIS A 390 14.53 -7.21 24.88
C HIS A 390 15.76 -6.86 25.74
N GLY A 391 16.51 -5.85 25.28
CA GLY A 391 17.68 -5.29 25.97
C GLY A 391 17.34 -4.07 26.83
N MET A 392 16.38 -4.18 27.74
CA MET A 392 15.63 -3.05 28.30
C MET A 392 16.24 -2.41 29.55
N ALA A 393 17.20 -3.03 30.25
CA ALA A 393 17.61 -2.50 31.57
C ALA A 393 19.04 -1.91 31.64
N GLY A 394 19.76 -1.84 30.51
CA GLY A 394 21.02 -1.12 30.38
C GLY A 394 22.25 -1.90 30.83
N GLY A 395 22.83 -2.65 29.89
CA GLY A 395 24.23 -3.08 29.86
C GLY A 395 24.96 -2.38 28.71
N ASN A 396 26.29 -2.38 28.71
CA ASN A 396 27.07 -1.85 27.58
C ASN A 396 27.72 -2.94 26.73
N ASN A 397 27.47 -4.23 27.05
CA ASN A 397 28.04 -5.39 26.35
C ASN A 397 27.16 -6.65 26.43
N ASP A 398 25.85 -6.54 26.23
CA ASP A 398 24.96 -7.71 26.17
C ASP A 398 25.24 -8.58 24.94
N ARG A 399 25.09 -9.90 25.11
CA ARG A 399 25.29 -10.87 24.04
C ARG A 399 23.98 -11.57 23.73
N VAL A 400 23.47 -11.26 22.54
CA VAL A 400 22.32 -11.94 21.97
C VAL A 400 22.83 -13.01 21.00
N GLN A 401 22.39 -14.25 21.20
CA GLN A 401 22.67 -15.34 20.28
C GLN A 401 21.36 -15.99 19.82
N THR A 402 20.99 -15.70 18.58
CA THR A 402 19.98 -16.48 17.85
C THR A 402 20.72 -17.50 16.98
N HIS A 403 20.31 -18.76 17.03
CA HIS A 403 20.88 -19.81 16.18
C HIS A 403 19.87 -20.17 15.10
N SER A 404 19.95 -19.49 13.96
CA SER A 404 19.37 -20.01 12.72
C SER A 404 20.07 -21.34 12.40
N THR A 405 19.37 -22.45 12.65
CA THR A 405 19.72 -23.75 12.06
C THR A 405 18.98 -23.93 10.75
N GLN A 406 19.16 -23.00 9.81
CA GLN A 406 19.04 -23.33 8.40
C GLN A 406 20.39 -23.13 7.71
N ARG A 407 21.20 -24.21 7.67
CA ARG A 407 22.19 -24.41 6.62
C ARG A 407 21.63 -25.41 5.61
N HIS A 408 21.35 -24.88 4.42
CA HIS A 408 21.01 -25.52 3.14
C HIS A 408 19.78 -26.42 3.05
#